data_AF-A0A7S4IQR7-F1
#
_entry.id   AF-A0A7S4IQR7-F1
#
_cell.length_a   1.000
_cell.length_b   1.000
_cell.length_c   1.000
_cell.angle_alpha   90.00
_cell.angle_beta   90.00
_cell.angle_gamma   90.00
#
_symmetry.space_group_name_H-M   'P 1'
#
loop_
_entity.id
_entity.type
_entity.pdbx_description
1 polymer ?
#
loop_
_entity_poly.entity_id
_entity_poly.type
_entity_poly.pdbx_seq_one_letter_code
_entity_poly.pdbx_strand_id
1 'polypeptide(L)'
;FDMLRRVGWGYFDSFYPVVCSLRYCSTGNASKKQLPRNYWKDKGNQRGFLEKFRTERKLDHPNDWYTVKWQDLRQSGGLGLLKEYPTLCAALQYHYPDIKWNPLLFVRKPRNFWDSHEHQRLFFDQIATKYKINSQEDWKRVGYSIVIKEGGTALMRRFSSFIEALERIYPEKEWDVSVARKQYPKGYFRTLEAQRAHLDKLKEQHDIKKHSDWS
;
A
#
# COMPACT_ATOMS: atom_id res chain seq x y z
N PHE A 1 -14.48 12.80 -6.70
CA PHE A 1 -13.90 12.69 -8.05
C PHE A 1 -13.96 11.22 -8.38
N ASP A 2 -15.07 10.88 -9.00
CA ASP A 2 -15.59 9.54 -9.22
C ASP A 2 -15.20 9.16 -10.65
N MET A 3 -14.12 8.39 -10.78
CA MET A 3 -13.68 7.84 -12.05
C MET A 3 -13.28 6.40 -11.80
N LEU A 4 -14.23 5.49 -11.92
CA LEU A 4 -14.10 4.11 -12.43
C LEU A 4 -15.51 3.49 -12.51
N ARG A 5 -16.36 4.04 -13.38
CA ARG A 5 -17.50 3.28 -13.96
C ARG A 5 -17.15 2.93 -15.40
N ARG A 6 -17.58 1.73 -15.79
CA ARG A 6 -17.47 1.07 -17.10
C ARG A 6 -16.23 0.19 -17.27
N VAL A 7 -16.31 -1.01 -16.71
CA VAL A 7 -16.21 -2.24 -17.53
C VAL A 7 -17.26 -3.21 -17.00
N GLY A 8 -18.14 -3.69 -17.89
CA GLY A 8 -19.28 -4.53 -17.54
C GLY A 8 -18.83 -5.87 -16.97
N TRP A 9 -19.40 -6.24 -15.84
CA TRP A 9 -19.40 -7.62 -15.36
C TRP A 9 -20.37 -8.39 -16.23
N GLY A 10 -19.86 -8.99 -17.30
CA GLY A 10 -20.62 -9.95 -18.09
C GLY A 10 -21.10 -11.06 -17.18
N TYR A 11 -22.41 -11.32 -17.24
CA TYR A 11 -23.06 -12.49 -16.67
C TYR A 11 -22.21 -13.75 -16.94
N PHE A 12 -21.61 -14.32 -15.89
CA PHE A 12 -21.11 -15.69 -15.93
C PHE A 12 -22.21 -16.57 -15.34
N ASP A 13 -23.17 -16.92 -16.19
CA ASP A 13 -24.18 -17.93 -15.89
C ASP A 13 -23.85 -19.26 -16.58
N SER A 14 -23.99 -20.31 -15.79
CA SER A 14 -24.03 -21.74 -16.13
C SER A 14 -22.76 -22.41 -16.72
N PHE A 15 -22.09 -23.20 -15.89
CA PHE A 15 -22.14 -24.67 -15.87
C PHE A 15 -20.96 -25.21 -15.04
N TYR A 16 -21.17 -26.37 -14.41
CA TYR A 16 -20.22 -27.26 -13.71
C TYR A 16 -20.26 -27.27 -12.17
N PRO A 17 -20.15 -28.48 -11.57
CA PRO A 17 -21.19 -29.00 -10.70
C PRO A 17 -20.75 -29.17 -9.25
N VAL A 18 -21.75 -29.17 -8.36
CA VAL A 18 -21.77 -29.70 -6.99
C VAL A 18 -20.47 -29.48 -6.20
N VAL A 19 -20.32 -28.27 -5.66
CA VAL A 19 -19.28 -27.97 -4.67
C VAL A 19 -19.63 -28.70 -3.37
N CYS A 20 -18.97 -29.84 -3.16
CA CYS A 20 -19.07 -30.66 -1.97
C CYS A 20 -18.76 -29.80 -0.72
N SER A 21 -19.77 -29.64 0.15
CA SER A 21 -19.65 -28.83 1.35
C SER A 21 -18.69 -29.48 2.36
N LEU A 22 -17.43 -29.04 2.35
CA LEU A 22 -16.52 -29.28 3.48
C LEU A 22 -16.52 -28.02 4.34
N ARG A 23 -17.14 -28.12 5.54
CA ARG A 23 -17.03 -27.14 6.61
C ARG A 23 -15.57 -27.04 7.03
N TYR A 24 -14.99 -25.86 6.91
CA TYR A 24 -13.68 -25.53 7.46
C TYR A 24 -13.88 -24.48 8.55
N CYS A 25 -14.08 -24.92 9.80
CA CYS A 25 -13.99 -24.06 10.97
C CYS A 25 -13.29 -24.83 12.10
N SER A 26 -12.27 -24.22 12.70
CA SER A 26 -11.60 -24.72 13.90
C SER A 26 -12.21 -24.09 15.15
N THR A 27 -13.26 -24.70 15.68
CA THR A 27 -13.62 -24.65 17.11
C THR A 27 -14.57 -25.81 17.39
N GLY A 28 -14.15 -26.75 18.24
CA GLY A 28 -15.02 -27.80 18.78
C GLY A 28 -15.08 -29.10 17.98
N ASN A 29 -14.39 -30.12 18.51
CA ASN A 29 -14.66 -31.56 18.45
C ASN A 29 -15.60 -32.15 17.36
N ALA A 30 -15.35 -31.87 16.08
CA ALA A 30 -15.88 -32.62 14.95
C ALA A 30 -14.72 -33.16 14.12
N SER A 31 -14.81 -34.43 13.70
CA SER A 31 -13.76 -35.17 12.99
C SER A 31 -13.16 -34.35 11.84
N LYS A 32 -11.88 -33.99 11.95
CA LYS A 32 -11.14 -33.27 10.91
C LYS A 32 -11.01 -34.20 9.69
N LYS A 33 -11.91 -34.09 8.72
CA LYS A 33 -11.71 -34.70 7.38
C LYS A 33 -10.42 -34.10 6.81
N GLN A 34 -9.36 -34.89 6.79
CA GLN A 34 -8.09 -34.46 6.23
C GLN A 34 -8.25 -34.30 4.73
N LEU A 35 -7.75 -33.18 4.21
CA LEU A 35 -7.69 -32.95 2.77
C LEU A 35 -6.82 -34.03 2.11
N PRO A 36 -7.15 -34.45 0.88
CA PRO A 36 -6.30 -35.34 0.11
C PRO A 36 -4.87 -34.80 0.03
N ARG A 37 -3.90 -35.73 0.01
CA ARG A 37 -2.49 -35.37 -0.22
C ARG A 37 -2.41 -34.56 -1.52
N ASN A 38 -1.65 -33.46 -1.50
CA ASN A 38 -1.50 -32.53 -2.62
C ASN A 38 -2.77 -31.76 -3.04
N TYR A 39 -3.84 -31.71 -2.24
CA TYR A 39 -5.05 -30.93 -2.54
C TYR A 39 -4.74 -29.50 -3.00
N TRP A 40 -3.83 -28.84 -2.30
CA TRP A 40 -3.42 -27.46 -2.60
C TRP A 40 -2.43 -27.33 -3.76
N LYS A 41 -1.90 -28.42 -4.32
CA LYS A 41 -1.10 -28.36 -5.56
C LYS A 41 -1.97 -28.20 -6.80
N ASP A 42 -3.21 -28.69 -6.73
CA ASP A 42 -4.19 -28.55 -7.78
C ASP A 42 -4.72 -27.11 -7.86
N LYS A 43 -4.65 -26.50 -9.05
CA LYS A 43 -5.06 -25.11 -9.27
C LYS A 43 -6.57 -24.92 -9.25
N GLY A 44 -7.35 -25.92 -9.66
CA GLY A 44 -8.81 -25.90 -9.58
C GLY A 44 -9.28 -25.87 -8.12
N ASN A 45 -8.65 -26.62 -7.24
CA ASN A 45 -8.93 -26.59 -5.79
C ASN A 45 -8.60 -25.22 -5.17
N GLN A 46 -7.47 -24.63 -5.57
CA GLN A 46 -7.11 -23.28 -5.12
C GLN A 46 -8.15 -22.24 -5.56
N ARG A 47 -8.57 -22.28 -6.83
CA ARG A 47 -9.59 -21.38 -7.37
C ARG A 47 -10.94 -21.60 -6.70
N GLY A 48 -11.37 -22.85 -6.53
CA GLY A 48 -12.61 -23.21 -5.85
C GLY A 48 -12.65 -22.73 -4.40
N PHE A 49 -11.52 -22.80 -3.69
CA PHE A 49 -11.41 -22.21 -2.36
C PHE A 49 -11.58 -20.69 -2.39
N LEU A 50 -10.92 -19.98 -3.32
CA LEU A 50 -11.03 -18.53 -3.46
C LEU A 50 -12.46 -18.09 -3.79
N GLU A 51 -13.16 -18.78 -4.69
CA GLU A 51 -14.57 -18.50 -5.00
C GLU A 51 -15.48 -18.78 -3.80
N LYS A 52 -15.26 -19.89 -3.09
CA LYS A 52 -16.01 -20.17 -1.87
C LYS A 52 -15.80 -19.08 -0.82
N PHE A 53 -14.55 -18.68 -0.59
CA PHE A 53 -14.21 -17.62 0.35
C PHE A 53 -14.85 -16.29 -0.05
N ARG A 54 -14.83 -15.96 -1.35
CA ARG A 54 -15.48 -14.80 -1.93
C ARG A 54 -16.97 -14.76 -1.61
N THR A 55 -17.68 -15.87 -1.87
CA THR A 55 -19.12 -15.99 -1.62
C THR A 55 -19.45 -15.93 -0.12
N GLU A 56 -18.69 -16.64 0.72
CA GLU A 56 -18.90 -16.65 2.18
C GLU A 56 -18.70 -15.26 2.81
N ARG A 57 -17.73 -14.49 2.30
CA ARG A 57 -17.41 -13.14 2.78
C ARG A 57 -18.13 -12.03 2.01
N LYS A 58 -18.99 -12.37 1.04
CA LYS A 58 -19.72 -11.43 0.18
C LYS A 58 -18.80 -10.38 -0.46
N LEU A 59 -17.71 -10.86 -1.04
CA LEU A 59 -16.74 -10.04 -1.78
C LEU A 59 -17.24 -9.87 -3.22
N ASP A 60 -18.22 -8.98 -3.40
CA ASP A 60 -18.91 -8.80 -4.68
C ASP A 60 -18.00 -8.07 -5.69
N HIS A 61 -17.12 -7.20 -5.21
CA HIS A 61 -16.20 -6.40 -6.02
C HIS A 61 -14.74 -6.83 -5.84
N PRO A 62 -13.88 -6.70 -6.88
CA PRO A 62 -12.45 -6.98 -6.78
C PRO A 62 -11.77 -6.21 -5.66
N ASN A 63 -12.20 -4.98 -5.43
CA ASN A 63 -11.62 -4.11 -4.41
C ASN A 63 -11.82 -4.65 -2.99
N ASP A 64 -12.82 -5.50 -2.76
CA ASP A 64 -13.11 -6.06 -1.45
C ASP A 64 -11.98 -7.00 -1.00
N TRP A 65 -11.28 -7.63 -1.94
CA TRP A 65 -10.10 -8.46 -1.67
C TRP A 65 -8.96 -7.70 -1.00
N TYR A 66 -8.86 -6.38 -1.21
CA TYR A 66 -7.83 -5.57 -0.55
C TYR A 66 -8.06 -5.46 0.96
N THR A 67 -9.29 -5.68 1.43
CA THR A 67 -9.64 -5.63 2.86
C THR A 67 -9.34 -6.94 3.60
N VAL A 68 -9.17 -8.04 2.85
CA VAL A 68 -8.99 -9.38 3.40
C VAL A 68 -7.66 -9.50 4.13
N LYS A 69 -7.72 -9.93 5.41
CA LYS A 69 -6.53 -10.15 6.22
C LYS A 69 -6.06 -11.59 6.08
N TRP A 70 -4.77 -11.79 6.33
CA TRP A 70 -4.16 -13.13 6.39
C TRP A 70 -4.87 -14.07 7.38
N GLN A 71 -5.38 -13.51 8.48
CA GLN A 71 -6.12 -14.27 9.50
C GLN A 71 -7.47 -14.78 8.98
N ASP A 72 -8.15 -14.03 8.12
CA ASP A 72 -9.43 -14.44 7.54
C ASP A 72 -9.27 -15.72 6.72
N LEU A 73 -8.25 -15.76 5.84
CA LEU A 73 -7.93 -16.93 5.03
C LEU A 73 -7.53 -18.12 5.89
N ARG A 74 -6.76 -17.90 6.95
CA ARG A 74 -6.37 -18.96 7.89
C ARG A 74 -7.58 -19.56 8.60
N GLN A 75 -8.52 -18.73 9.06
CA GLN A 75 -9.72 -19.17 9.76
C GLN A 75 -10.67 -19.96 8.85
N SER A 76 -10.74 -19.60 7.56
CA SER A 76 -11.50 -20.34 6.56
C SER A 76 -10.83 -21.62 6.05
N GLY A 77 -9.70 -22.05 6.64
CA GLY A 77 -9.00 -23.28 6.23
C GLY A 77 -8.02 -23.11 5.06
N GLY A 78 -7.76 -21.87 4.61
CA GLY A 78 -6.86 -21.55 3.51
C GLY A 78 -5.37 -21.69 3.81
N LEU A 79 -4.97 -22.27 4.95
CA LEU A 79 -3.56 -22.41 5.32
C LEU A 79 -2.70 -23.10 4.26
N GLY A 80 -3.26 -24.03 3.49
CA GLY A 80 -2.54 -24.68 2.41
C GLY A 80 -2.35 -23.76 1.19
N LEU A 81 -3.35 -22.97 0.81
CA LEU A 81 -3.20 -21.92 -0.22
C LEU A 81 -2.07 -20.95 0.16
N LEU A 82 -2.05 -20.54 1.43
CA LEU A 82 -1.06 -19.62 1.97
C LEU A 82 0.38 -20.18 2.00
N LYS A 83 0.56 -21.50 1.82
CA LYS A 83 1.88 -22.12 1.64
C LYS A 83 2.34 -22.13 0.19
N GLU A 84 1.41 -22.13 -0.76
CA GLU A 84 1.70 -22.15 -2.19
C GLU A 84 2.06 -20.75 -2.73
N TYR A 85 1.63 -19.69 -2.04
CA TYR A 85 1.85 -18.31 -2.47
C TYR A 85 2.47 -17.47 -1.34
N PRO A 86 3.46 -16.61 -1.63
CA PRO A 86 4.08 -15.76 -0.63
C PRO A 86 3.12 -14.69 -0.08
N THR A 87 2.15 -14.25 -0.88
CA THR A 87 1.13 -13.26 -0.51
C THR A 87 -0.22 -13.57 -1.15
N LEU A 88 -1.29 -12.98 -0.58
CA LEU A 88 -2.62 -13.02 -1.19
C LEU A 88 -2.62 -12.35 -2.58
N CYS A 89 -1.90 -11.25 -2.74
CA CYS A 89 -1.75 -10.58 -4.04
C CYS A 89 -1.21 -11.53 -5.12
N ALA A 90 -0.16 -12.32 -4.81
CA ALA A 90 0.38 -13.30 -5.73
C ALA A 90 -0.62 -14.41 -6.08
N ALA A 91 -1.39 -14.89 -5.11
CA ALA A 91 -2.46 -15.86 -5.36
C ALA A 91 -3.55 -15.28 -6.27
N LEU A 92 -3.96 -14.03 -6.05
CA LEU A 92 -5.00 -13.37 -6.84
C LEU A 92 -4.53 -13.00 -8.24
N GLN A 93 -3.29 -12.55 -8.42
CA GLN A 93 -2.71 -12.31 -9.74
C GLN A 93 -2.65 -13.59 -10.59
N TYR A 94 -2.34 -14.72 -9.96
CA TYR A 94 -2.31 -16.00 -10.65
C TYR A 94 -3.72 -16.49 -11.02
N HIS A 95 -4.66 -16.45 -10.08
CA HIS A 95 -6.00 -16.99 -10.29
C HIS A 95 -6.92 -16.04 -11.05
N TYR A 96 -6.76 -14.73 -10.91
CA TYR A 96 -7.55 -13.68 -11.54
C TYR A 96 -6.64 -12.76 -12.37
N PRO A 97 -6.01 -13.25 -13.46
CA PRO A 97 -5.04 -12.50 -14.24
C PRO A 97 -5.65 -11.30 -14.98
N ASP A 98 -6.95 -11.36 -15.27
CA ASP A 98 -7.69 -10.27 -15.96
C ASP A 98 -7.87 -9.03 -15.09
N ILE A 99 -7.65 -9.16 -13.77
CA ILE A 99 -7.78 -8.05 -12.82
C ILE A 99 -6.39 -7.46 -12.56
N LYS A 100 -6.25 -6.16 -12.79
CA LYS A 100 -5.05 -5.39 -12.43
C LYS A 100 -4.99 -5.15 -10.92
N TRP A 101 -4.45 -6.14 -10.20
CA TRP A 101 -4.24 -6.04 -8.75
C TRP A 101 -3.15 -5.02 -8.42
N ASN A 102 -3.46 -4.10 -7.51
CA ASN A 102 -2.50 -3.11 -7.01
C ASN A 102 -1.89 -3.60 -5.68
N PRO A 103 -0.62 -4.01 -5.64
CA PRO A 103 0.03 -4.55 -4.44
C PRO A 103 -0.01 -3.60 -3.23
N LEU A 104 -0.09 -2.29 -3.48
CA LEU A 104 -0.09 -1.26 -2.43
C LEU A 104 -1.38 -1.25 -1.61
N LEU A 105 -2.50 -1.65 -2.22
CA LEU A 105 -3.81 -1.65 -1.57
C LEU A 105 -4.00 -2.83 -0.61
N PHE A 106 -3.20 -3.89 -0.73
CA PHE A 106 -3.27 -5.02 0.18
C PHE A 106 -2.80 -4.65 1.59
N VAL A 107 -3.53 -5.13 2.60
CA VAL A 107 -3.18 -4.95 4.02
C VAL A 107 -1.76 -5.44 4.32
N ARG A 108 -1.43 -6.66 3.83
CA ARG A 108 -0.13 -7.29 4.04
C ARG A 108 0.69 -7.24 2.75
N LYS A 109 1.80 -6.50 2.82
CA LYS A 109 2.80 -6.44 1.75
C LYS A 109 3.79 -7.62 1.87
N PRO A 110 4.41 -8.08 0.77
CA PRO A 110 5.51 -9.02 0.81
C PRO A 110 6.64 -8.57 1.76
N ARG A 111 7.43 -9.52 2.25
CA ARG A 111 8.71 -9.19 2.89
C ARG A 111 9.55 -8.39 1.90
N ASN A 112 10.23 -7.35 2.35
CA ASN A 112 11.08 -6.48 1.52
C ASN A 112 10.36 -5.67 0.44
N PHE A 113 9.02 -5.59 0.46
CA PHE A 113 8.26 -4.81 -0.51
C PHE A 113 8.73 -3.35 -0.61
N TRP A 114 9.03 -2.73 0.53
CA TRP A 114 9.53 -1.36 0.62
C TRP A 114 11.04 -1.22 0.38
N ASP A 115 11.76 -2.28 0.04
CA ASP A 115 13.18 -2.18 -0.36
C ASP A 115 13.32 -1.59 -1.77
N SER A 116 12.35 -1.87 -2.65
CA SER A 116 12.36 -1.37 -4.03
C SER A 116 11.95 0.10 -4.10
N HIS A 117 12.83 0.95 -4.63
CA HIS A 117 12.55 2.37 -4.90
C HIS A 117 11.27 2.56 -5.72
N GLU A 118 11.01 1.68 -6.70
CA GLU A 118 9.80 1.74 -7.54
C GLU A 118 8.52 1.65 -6.70
N HIS A 119 8.47 0.73 -5.72
CA HIS A 119 7.32 0.62 -4.83
C HIS A 119 7.16 1.82 -3.89
N GLN A 120 8.29 2.40 -3.45
CA GLN A 120 8.28 3.60 -2.62
C GLN A 120 7.72 4.79 -3.41
N ARG A 121 8.19 4.98 -4.65
CA ARG A 121 7.70 6.01 -5.57
C ARG A 121 6.24 5.82 -5.91
N LEU A 122 5.84 4.62 -6.31
CA LEU A 122 4.44 4.31 -6.64
C LEU A 122 3.48 4.66 -5.48
N PHE A 123 3.91 4.42 -4.24
CA PHE A 123 3.12 4.80 -3.06
C PHE A 123 2.98 6.32 -2.90
N PHE A 124 4.08 7.08 -3.03
CA PHE A 124 4.02 8.54 -2.95
C PHE A 124 3.28 9.16 -4.13
N ASP A 125 3.36 8.58 -5.33
CA ASP A 125 2.60 9.02 -6.51
C ASP A 125 1.10 8.80 -6.32
N GLN A 126 0.71 7.70 -5.66
CA GLN A 126 -0.69 7.48 -5.27
C GLN A 126 -1.17 8.53 -4.27
N ILE A 127 -0.36 8.88 -3.27
CA ILE A 127 -0.68 9.99 -2.35
C ILE A 127 -0.81 11.29 -3.14
N ALA A 128 0.14 11.59 -4.01
CA ALA A 128 0.14 12.82 -4.79
C ALA A 128 -1.14 12.94 -5.64
N THR A 129 -1.52 11.85 -6.31
CA THR A 129 -2.75 11.78 -7.11
C THR A 129 -4.00 11.93 -6.22
N LYS A 130 -4.09 11.18 -5.12
CA LYS A 130 -5.27 11.15 -4.24
C LYS A 130 -5.51 12.48 -3.55
N TYR A 131 -4.45 13.18 -3.15
CA TYR A 131 -4.51 14.45 -2.43
C TYR A 131 -4.30 15.67 -3.34
N LYS A 132 -4.23 15.47 -4.66
CA LYS A 132 -4.05 16.52 -5.67
C LYS A 132 -2.84 17.41 -5.34
N ILE A 133 -1.70 16.76 -5.19
CA ILE A 133 -0.40 17.37 -4.92
C ILE A 133 0.28 17.60 -6.27
N ASN A 134 0.31 18.84 -6.72
CA ASN A 134 0.85 19.23 -8.02
C ASN A 134 2.18 19.98 -7.90
N SER A 135 2.50 20.50 -6.73
CA SER A 135 3.74 21.26 -6.45
C SER A 135 4.48 20.74 -5.22
N GLN A 136 5.71 21.25 -5.00
CA GLN A 136 6.44 20.96 -3.76
C GLN A 136 5.70 21.52 -2.53
N GLU A 137 5.11 22.72 -2.65
CA GLU A 137 4.41 23.37 -1.56
C GLU A 137 3.19 22.57 -1.07
N ASP A 138 2.52 21.91 -2.00
CA ASP A 138 1.37 21.07 -1.69
C ASP A 138 1.71 19.96 -0.68
N TRP A 139 2.95 19.48 -0.65
CA TRP A 139 3.41 18.47 0.32
C TRP A 139 3.34 18.95 1.77
N LYS A 140 3.26 20.27 2.04
CA LYS A 140 3.00 20.81 3.38
C LYS A 140 1.67 20.34 3.95
N ARG A 141 0.70 20.01 3.08
CA ARG A 141 -0.62 19.50 3.46
C ARG A 141 -0.56 18.02 3.86
N VAL A 142 0.46 17.30 3.42
CA VAL A 142 0.65 15.87 3.72
C VAL A 142 1.49 15.71 4.98
N GLY A 143 0.80 15.35 6.07
CA GLY A 143 1.42 14.96 7.34
C GLY A 143 1.73 13.46 7.42
N TYR A 144 2.49 13.07 8.45
CA TYR A 144 2.71 11.66 8.78
C TYR A 144 1.40 10.89 9.01
N SER A 145 0.36 11.56 9.54
CA SER A 145 -0.96 10.97 9.76
C SER A 145 -1.61 10.48 8.46
N ILE A 146 -1.48 11.24 7.37
CA ILE A 146 -1.97 10.84 6.04
C ILE A 146 -1.20 9.61 5.55
N VAL A 147 0.13 9.64 5.64
CA VAL A 147 0.96 8.51 5.19
C VAL A 147 0.64 7.23 5.97
N ILE A 148 0.45 7.33 7.29
CA ILE A 148 0.05 6.20 8.14
C ILE A 148 -1.34 5.69 7.75
N LYS A 149 -2.31 6.60 7.54
CA LYS A 149 -3.67 6.26 7.11
C LYS A 149 -3.69 5.50 5.77
N GLU A 150 -2.80 5.87 4.84
CA GLU A 150 -2.66 5.19 3.55
C GLU A 150 -1.79 3.91 3.64
N GLY A 151 -1.31 3.54 4.83
CA GLY A 151 -0.59 2.28 5.06
C GLY A 151 0.92 2.34 4.80
N GLY A 152 1.49 3.55 4.77
CA GLY A 152 2.91 3.83 4.59
C GLY A 152 3.76 3.75 5.86
N THR A 153 3.21 3.29 7.00
CA THR A 153 3.94 3.21 8.27
C THR A 153 5.26 2.45 8.16
N ALA A 154 5.26 1.30 7.48
CA ALA A 154 6.47 0.50 7.29
C ALA A 154 7.47 1.14 6.32
N LEU A 155 6.98 1.92 5.35
CA LEU A 155 7.82 2.70 4.45
C LEU A 155 8.53 3.83 5.21
N MET A 156 7.79 4.60 6.00
CA MET A 156 8.34 5.76 6.73
C MET A 156 9.41 5.39 7.76
N ARG A 157 9.44 4.14 8.25
CA ARG A 157 10.52 3.65 9.14
C ARG A 157 11.89 3.56 8.46
N ARG A 158 11.95 3.66 7.13
CA ARG A 158 13.18 3.59 6.34
C ARG A 158 13.85 4.93 6.13
N PHE A 159 13.16 6.01 6.47
CA PHE A 159 13.65 7.37 6.34
C PHE A 159 13.73 8.00 7.73
N SER A 160 14.77 8.79 7.95
CA SER A 160 14.92 9.56 9.20
C SER A 160 13.90 10.70 9.27
N SER A 161 13.46 11.21 8.11
CA SER A 161 12.51 12.32 8.02
C SER A 161 11.63 12.23 6.78
N PHE A 162 10.54 13.01 6.77
CA PHE A 162 9.64 13.08 5.61
C PHE A 162 10.37 13.70 4.41
N ILE A 163 11.19 14.74 4.62
CA ILE A 163 11.87 15.41 3.51
C ILE A 163 12.92 14.50 2.86
N GLU A 164 13.65 13.72 3.66
CA GLU A 164 14.58 12.71 3.13
C GLU A 164 13.83 11.66 2.28
N ALA A 165 12.61 11.29 2.68
CA ALA A 165 11.78 10.42 1.86
C ALA A 165 11.45 11.06 0.51
N LEU A 166 11.08 12.34 0.48
CA LEU A 166 10.77 13.06 -0.76
C LEU A 166 12.00 13.21 -1.66
N GLU A 167 13.15 13.58 -1.10
CA GLU A 167 14.43 13.70 -1.82
C GLU A 167 14.86 12.37 -2.44
N ARG A 168 14.80 11.28 -1.67
CA ARG A 168 15.18 9.95 -2.18
C ARG A 168 14.18 9.39 -3.17
N ILE A 169 12.90 9.69 -3.00
CA ILE A 169 11.84 9.17 -3.89
C ILE A 169 11.79 9.96 -5.19
N TYR A 170 11.99 11.27 -5.14
CA TYR A 170 11.98 12.18 -6.28
C TYR A 170 13.34 12.89 -6.44
N PRO A 171 14.44 12.16 -6.75
CA PRO A 171 15.78 12.74 -6.89
C PRO A 171 15.90 13.71 -8.07
N GLU A 172 14.97 13.66 -9.02
CA GLU A 172 14.86 14.60 -10.14
C GLU A 172 14.35 15.99 -9.73
N LYS A 173 13.89 16.15 -8.48
CA LYS A 173 13.38 17.42 -7.96
C LYS A 173 14.36 17.99 -6.92
N GLU A 174 14.66 19.26 -7.06
CA GLU A 174 15.37 20.01 -6.02
C GLU A 174 14.39 20.38 -4.91
N TRP A 175 14.48 19.68 -3.78
CA TRP A 175 13.56 19.88 -2.66
C TRP A 175 14.03 21.01 -1.76
N ASP A 176 13.18 22.02 -1.61
CA ASP A 176 13.36 23.03 -0.57
C ASP A 176 12.52 22.66 0.65
N VAL A 177 13.19 22.38 1.77
CA VAL A 177 12.56 21.96 3.04
C VAL A 177 11.52 22.98 3.52
N SER A 178 11.80 24.27 3.38
CA SER A 178 10.92 25.37 3.81
C SER A 178 9.70 25.53 2.90
N VAL A 179 9.82 25.11 1.64
CA VAL A 179 8.70 25.09 0.69
C VAL A 179 7.87 23.83 0.88
N ALA A 180 8.51 22.66 1.03
CA ALA A 180 7.83 21.37 1.04
C ALA A 180 7.27 20.95 2.40
N ARG A 181 7.85 21.43 3.51
CA ARG A 181 7.45 21.04 4.88
C ARG A 181 7.11 22.27 5.73
N LYS A 182 6.22 22.06 6.71
CA LYS A 182 5.90 23.08 7.74
C LYS A 182 6.94 23.16 8.85
N GLN A 183 7.64 22.07 9.09
CA GLN A 183 8.61 21.94 10.16
C GLN A 183 9.89 21.36 9.58
N TYR A 184 11.02 21.90 10.02
CA TYR A 184 12.33 21.35 9.68
C TYR A 184 12.54 20.02 10.39
N PRO A 185 13.20 19.05 9.73
CA PRO A 185 13.61 17.81 10.38
C PRO A 185 14.43 18.06 11.64
N LYS A 186 14.35 17.12 12.58
CA LYS A 186 15.17 17.18 13.78
C LYS A 186 16.65 17.16 13.39
N GLY A 187 17.39 18.17 13.84
CA GLY A 187 18.82 18.30 13.56
C GLY A 187 19.16 18.91 12.20
N TYR A 188 18.18 19.42 11.45
CA TYR A 188 18.42 20.12 10.17
C TYR A 188 19.46 21.23 10.29
N PHE A 189 19.34 22.07 11.33
CA PHE A 189 20.29 23.15 11.60
C PHE A 189 21.58 22.72 12.32
N ARG A 190 21.96 21.44 12.30
CA ARG A 190 23.25 21.01 12.88
C ARG A 190 24.43 21.32 11.98
N THR A 191 24.21 21.41 10.67
CA THR A 191 25.27 21.72 9.71
C THR A 191 25.31 23.22 9.44
N LEU A 192 26.53 23.75 9.31
CA LEU A 192 26.75 25.16 9.01
C LEU A 192 26.21 25.54 7.62
N GLU A 193 26.22 24.58 6.69
CA GLU A 193 25.65 24.71 5.35
C GLU A 193 24.13 24.92 5.39
N ALA A 194 23.39 24.09 6.15
CA ALA A 194 21.94 24.24 6.28
C ALA A 194 21.55 25.56 6.99
N GLN A 195 22.35 25.99 7.96
CA GLN A 195 22.18 27.29 8.61
C GLN A 195 22.38 28.44 7.61
N ARG A 196 23.47 28.43 6.84
CA ARG A 196 23.77 29.46 5.83
C ARG A 196 22.69 29.53 4.76
N ALA A 197 22.32 28.39 4.17
CA ALA A 197 21.27 28.32 3.15
C ALA A 197 19.94 28.89 3.66
N HIS A 198 19.58 28.61 4.92
CA HIS A 198 18.37 29.16 5.52
C HIS A 198 18.45 30.68 5.72
N LEU A 199 19.60 31.19 6.19
CA LEU A 199 19.80 32.63 6.39
C LEU A 199 19.82 33.40 5.06
N ASP A 200 20.46 32.87 4.02
CA ASP A 200 20.48 33.50 2.70
C ASP A 200 19.08 33.59 2.12
N LYS A 201 18.26 32.56 2.37
CA LYS A 201 16.84 32.60 2.00
C LYS A 201 16.04 33.65 2.77
N LEU A 202 16.28 33.81 4.09
CA LEU A 202 15.64 34.88 4.86
C LEU A 202 16.03 36.26 4.36
N LYS A 203 17.30 36.45 3.96
CA LYS A 203 17.75 37.72 3.35
C LYS A 203 16.99 38.02 2.07
N GLU A 204 16.82 37.03 1.20
CA GLU A 204 16.08 37.18 -0.06
C GLU A 204 14.60 37.48 0.19
N GLN A 205 13.96 36.74 1.11
CA GLN A 205 12.54 36.90 1.43
C GLN A 205 12.22 38.26 2.05
N HIS A 206 13.15 38.85 2.79
CA HIS A 206 12.96 40.10 3.51
C HIS A 206 13.74 41.29 2.90
N ASP A 207 14.34 41.11 1.72
CA ASP A 207 15.20 42.11 1.04
C ASP A 207 16.25 42.74 1.99
N ILE A 208 16.82 41.94 2.87
CA ILE A 208 17.78 42.40 3.89
C ILE A 208 19.11 42.67 3.22
N LYS A 209 19.49 43.95 3.13
CA LYS A 209 20.72 44.42 2.47
C LYS A 209 21.79 44.83 3.47
N LYS A 210 21.41 45.20 4.68
CA LYS A 210 22.32 45.72 5.71
C LYS A 210 22.08 45.04 7.06
N HIS A 211 23.11 45.05 7.90
CA HIS A 211 23.04 44.47 9.24
C HIS A 211 21.92 45.11 10.10
N SER A 212 21.60 46.38 9.86
CA SER A 212 20.50 47.11 10.53
C SER A 212 19.13 46.47 10.30
N ASP A 213 18.94 45.73 9.21
CA ASP A 213 17.63 45.22 8.81
C ASP A 213 17.26 43.94 9.60
N TRP A 214 18.18 43.45 10.43
CA TRP A 214 17.95 42.33 11.36
C TRP A 214 17.47 42.78 12.76
N SER A 215 17.36 44.09 12.99
CA SER A 215 17.00 44.70 14.29
C SER A 215 15.50 44.96 14.38
#